data_AF-A0A369JMN1-F1
#
_entry.id   AF-A0A369JMN1-F1
#
_cell.length_a   1.000
_cell.length_b   1.000
_cell.length_c   1.000
_cell.angle_alpha   90.00
_cell.angle_beta   90.00
_cell.angle_gamma   90.00
#
_symmetry.space_group_name_H-M   'P 1'
#
loop_
_entity.id
_entity.type
_entity.pdbx_description
1 polymer ?
#
loop_
_entity_poly.entity_id
_entity_poly.type
_entity_poly.pdbx_seq_one_letter_code
_entity_poly.pdbx_strand_id
1 'polypeptide(L)'
;MSVITRLVQKRGLVSTLSISRLHRRPYSESATQKPRSGHAQWYSDIVPAMIPIFLLGSAIYLGLQLTQLKLSHEKFMEEAKERVRELEAEIDALQEQRLKEKEASPPKATSVTSKKSGWW
;
A
#
# COMPACT_ATOMS: atom_id res chain seq x y z
N MET A 1 30.52 -96.00 -16.80
CA MET A 1 30.74 -96.70 -15.51
C MET A 1 31.01 -95.61 -14.48
N SER A 2 29.97 -95.16 -13.75
CA SER A 2 29.57 -95.67 -12.42
C SER A 2 30.68 -95.37 -11.39
N VAL A 3 30.48 -94.78 -10.20
CA VAL A 3 29.42 -94.92 -9.21
C VAL A 3 29.48 -93.72 -8.24
N ILE A 4 28.30 -93.16 -7.93
CA ILE A 4 27.75 -92.68 -6.64
C ILE A 4 28.67 -92.80 -5.39
N THR A 5 28.79 -91.76 -4.54
CA THR A 5 28.31 -91.71 -3.12
C THR A 5 28.91 -90.59 -2.26
N ARG A 6 27.98 -89.88 -1.58
CA ARG A 6 28.00 -89.26 -0.23
C ARG A 6 29.31 -88.65 0.30
N LEU A 7 29.23 -87.41 0.76
CA LEU A 7 29.32 -87.13 2.21
C LEU A 7 28.82 -85.72 2.55
N VAL A 8 27.84 -85.70 3.45
CA VAL A 8 27.47 -84.56 4.30
C VAL A 8 28.67 -84.22 5.21
N GLN A 9 28.80 -82.94 5.58
CA GLN A 9 29.29 -82.45 6.89
C GLN A 9 30.53 -81.53 6.88
N LYS A 10 30.27 -80.22 7.07
CA LYS A 10 30.89 -79.28 8.06
C LYS A 10 30.68 -77.86 7.53
N ARG A 11 29.68 -77.12 8.03
CA ARG A 11 29.78 -76.19 9.18
C ARG A 11 31.02 -75.30 9.14
N GLY A 12 30.77 -74.02 8.90
CA GLY A 12 31.54 -72.92 9.46
C GLY A 12 32.17 -72.02 8.43
N LEU A 13 31.66 -70.79 8.38
CA LEU A 13 32.27 -69.51 7.95
C LEU A 13 31.50 -68.84 6.82
N VAL A 14 30.56 -67.97 7.19
CA VAL A 14 30.35 -66.75 6.42
C VAL A 14 30.14 -65.60 7.40
N SER A 15 31.23 -64.88 7.63
CA SER A 15 31.21 -63.53 8.17
C SER A 15 30.49 -62.66 7.13
N THR A 16 29.22 -62.31 7.38
CA THR A 16 28.50 -61.38 6.51
C THR A 16 28.67 -59.98 7.07
N LEU A 17 29.62 -59.26 6.50
CA LEU A 17 29.66 -57.79 6.50
C LEU A 17 28.28 -57.28 6.08
N SER A 18 27.56 -56.68 7.03
CA SER A 18 26.28 -56.04 6.76
C SER A 18 26.55 -54.72 6.03
N ILE A 19 26.56 -54.79 4.71
CA ILE A 19 26.60 -53.62 3.84
C ILE A 19 25.24 -52.91 3.99
N SER A 20 25.25 -51.82 4.74
CA SER A 20 24.16 -50.86 4.84
C SER A 20 23.86 -50.28 3.45
N ARG A 21 22.96 -50.94 2.72
CA ARG A 21 22.34 -50.35 1.53
C ARG A 21 21.51 -49.16 1.99
N LEU A 22 22.05 -47.96 1.77
CA LEU A 22 21.31 -46.71 1.79
C LEU A 22 20.13 -46.85 0.81
N HIS A 23 18.98 -47.23 1.35
CA HIS A 23 17.71 -47.14 0.66
C HIS A 23 17.41 -45.65 0.45
N ARG A 24 17.69 -45.12 -0.74
CA ARG A 24 17.02 -43.91 -1.21
C ARG A 24 15.54 -44.24 -1.34
N ARG A 25 14.77 -43.81 -0.34
CA ARG A 25 13.32 -43.83 -0.38
C ARG A 25 12.90 -42.92 -1.55
N PRO A 26 12.23 -43.43 -2.59
CA PRO A 26 11.60 -42.53 -3.57
C PRO A 26 10.58 -41.70 -2.80
N TYR A 27 10.70 -40.38 -2.92
CA TYR A 27 9.74 -39.44 -2.39
C TYR A 27 8.44 -39.66 -3.18
N SER A 28 7.53 -40.47 -2.63
CA SER A 28 6.16 -40.52 -3.11
C SER A 28 5.56 -39.13 -2.92
N GLU A 29 5.20 -38.46 -4.02
CA GLU A 29 4.42 -37.22 -4.07
C GLU A 29 2.98 -37.38 -3.53
N SER A 30 2.74 -38.33 -2.64
CA SER A 30 1.57 -38.38 -1.79
C SER A 30 1.98 -37.89 -0.40
N ALA A 31 2.31 -36.60 -0.31
CA ALA A 31 2.27 -35.91 0.96
C ALA A 31 0.85 -36.09 1.51
N THR A 32 0.75 -36.96 2.50
CA THR A 32 -0.44 -37.32 3.26
C THR A 32 -1.28 -36.09 3.56
N GLN A 33 -2.35 -35.87 2.79
CA GLN A 33 -3.40 -34.93 3.19
C GLN A 33 -4.09 -35.57 4.39
N LYS A 34 -3.66 -35.18 5.59
CA LYS A 34 -4.46 -35.36 6.81
C LYS A 34 -5.88 -34.87 6.48
N PRO A 35 -6.96 -35.61 6.82
CA PRO A 35 -8.31 -35.19 6.49
C PRO A 35 -8.50 -33.77 7.02
N ARG A 36 -8.66 -32.81 6.10
CA ARG A 36 -8.88 -31.41 6.46
C ARG A 36 -10.17 -31.37 7.27
N SER A 37 -10.17 -30.68 8.41
CA SER A 37 -11.42 -30.53 9.17
C SER A 37 -12.47 -29.88 8.27
N GLY A 38 -13.74 -30.25 8.41
CA GLY A 38 -14.80 -29.68 7.57
C GLY A 38 -14.82 -28.15 7.58
N HIS A 39 -14.40 -27.55 8.70
CA HIS A 39 -14.20 -26.10 8.81
C HIS A 39 -13.04 -25.58 7.95
N ALA A 40 -11.88 -26.27 7.92
CA ALA A 40 -10.76 -25.87 7.06
C ALA A 40 -11.11 -25.96 5.57
N GLN A 41 -11.92 -26.93 5.18
CA GLN A 41 -12.45 -27.04 3.81
C GLN A 41 -13.42 -25.89 3.50
N TRP A 42 -14.33 -25.58 4.43
CA TRP A 42 -15.25 -24.44 4.32
C TRP A 42 -14.52 -23.11 4.10
N TYR A 43 -13.49 -22.81 4.90
CA TYR A 43 -12.70 -21.58 4.71
C TYR A 43 -11.90 -21.59 3.40
N SER A 44 -11.40 -22.76 2.97
CA SER A 44 -10.61 -22.89 1.74
C SER A 44 -11.45 -22.64 0.48
N ASP A 45 -12.73 -23.00 0.52
CA ASP A 45 -13.62 -22.86 -0.63
C ASP A 45 -14.29 -21.47 -0.67
N ILE A 46 -14.62 -20.90 0.49
CA ILE A 46 -15.39 -19.64 0.58
C ILE A 46 -14.50 -18.40 0.49
N VAL A 47 -13.34 -18.40 1.14
CA VAL A 47 -12.49 -17.20 1.16
C VAL A 47 -12.06 -16.77 -0.25
N PRO A 48 -11.59 -17.68 -1.13
CA PRO A 48 -11.27 -17.31 -2.51
C PRO A 48 -12.48 -16.82 -3.31
N ALA A 49 -13.66 -17.35 -3.03
CA ALA A 49 -14.91 -16.90 -3.65
C ALA A 49 -15.32 -15.48 -3.21
N MET A 50 -14.89 -15.01 -2.04
CA MET A 50 -15.18 -13.66 -1.53
C MET A 50 -14.23 -12.57 -2.04
N ILE A 51 -12.99 -12.92 -2.40
CA ILE A 51 -11.98 -11.99 -2.92
C ILE A 51 -12.52 -11.09 -4.06
N PRO A 52 -13.17 -11.60 -5.12
CA PRO A 52 -13.63 -10.76 -6.22
C PRO A 52 -14.68 -9.72 -5.79
N ILE A 53 -15.57 -10.06 -4.85
CA ILE A 53 -16.60 -9.14 -4.34
C ILE A 53 -15.95 -8.01 -3.54
N PHE A 54 -14.94 -8.34 -2.72
CA PHE A 54 -14.18 -7.34 -1.98
C PHE A 54 -13.40 -6.40 -2.91
N LEU A 55 -12.75 -6.95 -3.94
CA LEU A 55 -12.03 -6.16 -4.94
C LEU A 55 -12.98 -5.24 -5.71
N LEU A 56 -14.16 -5.73 -6.08
CA LEU A 56 -15.17 -4.93 -6.77
C LEU A 56 -15.67 -3.79 -5.87
N GLY A 57 -15.95 -4.08 -4.60
CA GLY A 57 -16.35 -3.06 -3.63
C GLY A 57 -15.27 -1.99 -3.41
N SER A 58 -14.01 -2.40 -3.30
CA SER A 58 -12.87 -1.49 -3.16
C SER A 58 -12.67 -0.63 -4.40
N ALA A 59 -12.78 -1.21 -5.61
CA ALA A 59 -12.66 -0.47 -6.86
C ALA A 59 -13.76 0.59 -7.02
N ILE A 60 -15.01 0.24 -6.71
CA ILE A 60 -16.14 1.18 -6.73
C ILE A 60 -15.91 2.30 -5.70
N TYR A 61 -15.54 1.95 -4.47
CA TYR A 61 -15.28 2.92 -3.40
C TYR A 61 -14.17 3.91 -3.79
N LEU A 62 -13.04 3.41 -4.30
CA LEU A 62 -11.94 4.25 -4.78
C LEU A 62 -12.37 5.13 -5.96
N GLY A 63 -13.19 4.60 -6.87
CA GLY A 63 -13.76 5.36 -7.98
C GLY A 63 -14.61 6.53 -7.51
N LEU A 64 -15.54 6.30 -6.58
CA LEU A 64 -16.38 7.34 -5.99
C LEU A 64 -15.57 8.35 -5.16
N GLN A 65 -14.54 7.88 -4.45
CA GLN A 65 -13.71 8.76 -3.65
C GLN A 65 -12.87 9.69 -4.54
N LEU A 66 -12.40 9.20 -5.69
CA LEU A 66 -11.66 10.01 -6.65
C LEU A 66 -12.53 11.09 -7.31
N THR A 67 -13.78 10.76 -7.63
CA THR A 67 -14.73 11.74 -8.18
C THR A 67 -15.11 12.78 -7.12
N GLN A 68 -15.34 12.37 -5.87
CA GLN A 68 -15.58 13.28 -4.76
C GLN A 68 -14.39 14.23 -4.52
N LEU A 69 -13.15 13.71 -4.56
CA LEU A 69 -11.94 14.52 -4.44
C LEU A 69 -11.84 15.57 -5.54
N LYS A 70 -12.09 15.17 -6.79
CA LYS A 70 -12.09 16.08 -7.95
C LYS A 70 -13.10 17.21 -7.79
N LEU A 71 -14.35 16.87 -7.47
CA LEU A 71 -15.42 17.85 -7.26
C LEU A 71 -15.12 18.79 -6.09
N SER A 72 -14.57 18.24 -4.98
CA SER A 72 -14.19 19.07 -3.84
C SER A 72 -13.08 20.06 -4.20
N HIS A 73 -12.09 19.63 -5.00
CA HIS A 73 -10.98 20.50 -5.39
C HIS A 73 -11.43 21.63 -6.30
N GLU A 74 -12.33 21.35 -7.26
CA GLU A 74 -12.90 22.39 -8.12
C GLU A 74 -13.69 23.41 -7.30
N LYS A 75 -14.52 22.95 -6.36
CA LYS A 75 -15.25 23.81 -5.44
C LYS A 75 -14.31 24.68 -4.59
N PHE A 76 -13.27 24.08 -3.99
CA PHE A 76 -12.29 24.83 -3.20
C PHE A 76 -11.56 25.89 -4.02
N MET A 77 -11.27 25.62 -5.30
CA MET A 77 -10.65 26.60 -6.18
C MET A 77 -11.58 27.74 -6.58
N GLU A 78 -12.87 27.46 -6.72
CA GLU A 78 -13.88 28.49 -6.96
C GLU A 78 -14.04 29.40 -5.74
N GLU A 79 -14.20 28.82 -4.55
CA GLU A 79 -14.29 29.57 -3.29
C GLU A 79 -13.04 30.42 -3.04
N ALA A 80 -11.84 29.88 -3.30
CA ALA A 80 -10.60 30.63 -3.14
C ALA A 80 -10.51 31.82 -4.10
N LYS A 81 -10.93 31.65 -5.36
CA LYS A 81 -10.97 32.74 -6.34
C LYS A 81 -11.96 33.83 -5.94
N GLU A 82 -13.11 33.45 -5.42
CA GLU A 82 -14.10 34.40 -4.93
C GLU A 82 -13.53 35.24 -3.78
N ARG A 83 -12.87 34.61 -2.79
CA ARG A 83 -12.20 35.33 -1.70
C ARG A 83 -11.09 36.25 -2.16
N VAL A 84 -10.28 35.83 -3.15
CA VAL A 84 -9.24 36.68 -3.72
C VAL A 84 -9.87 37.90 -4.38
N ARG A 85 -10.96 37.72 -5.14
CA ARG A 85 -11.66 38.82 -5.81
C ARG A 85 -12.26 39.82 -4.82
N GLU A 86 -12.82 39.35 -3.71
CA GLU A 86 -13.31 40.20 -2.62
C GLU A 86 -12.17 41.06 -2.05
N LEU A 87 -11.04 40.44 -1.75
CA LEU A 87 -9.87 41.13 -1.21
C LEU A 87 -9.26 42.11 -2.22
N GLU A 88 -9.23 41.76 -3.50
CA GLU A 88 -8.80 42.66 -4.58
C GLU A 88 -9.70 43.89 -4.65
N ALA A 89 -11.03 43.72 -4.56
CA ALA A 89 -11.98 44.84 -4.56
C ALA A 89 -11.81 45.74 -3.32
N GLU A 90 -11.53 45.17 -2.15
CA GLU A 90 -11.22 45.94 -0.94
C GLU A 90 -9.91 46.74 -1.09
N ILE A 91 -8.88 46.13 -1.66
CA ILE A 91 -7.59 46.79 -1.92
C ILE A 91 -7.79 47.97 -2.88
N ASP A 92 -8.52 47.76 -3.97
CA ASP A 92 -8.79 48.81 -4.96
C ASP A 92 -9.55 49.98 -4.32
N ALA A 93 -10.59 49.68 -3.52
CA ALA A 93 -11.33 50.70 -2.79
C ALA A 93 -10.44 51.51 -1.82
N LEU A 94 -9.52 50.85 -1.10
CA LEU A 94 -8.58 51.52 -0.21
C LEU A 94 -7.53 52.34 -0.98
N GLN A 95 -7.07 51.86 -2.14
CA GLN A 95 -6.17 52.62 -2.99
C GLN A 95 -6.84 53.88 -3.53
N GLU A 96 -8.08 53.78 -4.00
CA GLU A 96 -8.86 54.93 -4.45
C GLU A 96 -9.07 55.97 -3.33
N GLN A 97 -9.35 55.52 -2.11
CA GLN A 97 -9.47 56.41 -0.95
C GLN A 97 -8.16 57.16 -0.68
N ARG A 98 -7.02 56.46 -0.70
CA ARG A 98 -5.70 57.09 -0.52
C ARG A 98 -5.37 58.08 -1.64
N LEU A 99 -5.74 57.77 -2.89
CA LEU A 99 -5.54 58.67 -4.02
C LEU A 99 -6.40 59.94 -3.85
N LYS A 100 -7.67 59.80 -3.48
CA LYS A 100 -8.56 60.94 -3.20
C LYS A 100 -8.06 61.80 -2.03
N GLU A 101 -7.59 61.17 -0.95
CA GLU A 101 -7.03 61.89 0.20
C GLU A 101 -5.73 62.63 -0.16
N LYS A 102 -4.91 62.04 -1.04
CA LYS A 102 -3.69 62.66 -1.55
C LYS A 102 -3.97 63.84 -2.48
N GLU A 103 -5.00 63.78 -3.32
CA GLU A 103 -5.42 64.91 -4.18
C GLU A 103 -6.14 66.01 -3.38
N ALA A 104 -6.87 65.67 -2.31
CA ALA A 104 -7.54 66.64 -1.45
C ALA A 104 -6.57 67.39 -0.51
N SER A 105 -5.31 66.97 -0.41
CA SER A 105 -4.25 67.68 0.31
C SER A 105 -3.49 68.62 -0.65
N PRO A 106 -3.56 69.96 -0.49
CA PRO A 106 -2.76 70.88 -1.30
C PRO A 106 -1.26 70.66 -1.04
N PRO A 107 -0.35 71.05 -1.96
CA PRO A 107 1.08 70.81 -1.84
C PRO A 107 1.65 71.52 -0.60
N LYS A 108 1.71 70.81 0.52
CA LYS A 108 2.42 71.28 1.70
C LYS A 108 3.91 71.10 1.42
N ALA A 109 4.55 72.23 1.18
CA ALA A 109 5.98 72.35 0.96
C ALA A 109 6.79 71.45 1.91
N THR A 110 7.79 70.81 1.31
CA THR A 110 8.87 70.04 1.94
C THR A 110 9.22 70.52 3.35
N SER A 111 8.81 69.78 4.38
CA SER A 111 9.54 69.73 5.65
C SER A 111 9.87 68.28 5.97
N VAL A 112 11.07 67.92 5.51
CA VAL A 112 11.76 66.69 5.87
C VAL A 112 12.01 66.76 7.38
N THR A 113 11.15 66.12 8.18
CA THR A 113 11.49 65.81 9.58
C THR A 113 11.46 64.31 9.74
N SER A 114 12.65 63.73 9.62
CA SER A 114 12.93 62.35 9.94
C SER A 114 12.60 62.10 11.41
N LYS A 115 11.56 61.32 11.70
CA LYS A 115 11.41 60.69 13.01
C LYS A 115 11.75 59.21 12.88
N LYS A 116 12.98 58.90 13.28
CA LYS A 116 13.40 57.57 13.71
C LYS A 116 12.61 57.18 14.96
N SER A 117 11.92 56.07 14.90
CA SER A 117 11.51 55.21 16.03
C SER A 117 11.08 53.89 15.39
N GLY A 118 11.78 52.76 15.46
CA GLY A 118 12.55 52.24 16.58
C GLY A 118 11.60 51.52 17.53
N TRP A 119 11.26 50.25 17.27
CA TRP A 119 11.50 49.10 18.16
C TRP A 119 10.85 47.78 17.68
N TRP A 120 11.54 46.67 18.04
CA TRP A 120 11.26 45.22 18.03
C TRP A 120 10.70 44.53 16.77
#